data_AF-A0A428TPU9-F1
#
_entry.id   AF-A0A428TPU9-F1
#
_cell.length_a   1.000
_cell.length_b   1.000
_cell.length_c   1.000
_cell.angle_alpha   90.00
_cell.angle_beta   90.00
_cell.angle_gamma   90.00
#
_symmetry.space_group_name_H-M   'P 1'
#
loop_
_entity.id
_entity.type
_entity.pdbx_description
1 polymer ?
#
loop_
_entity_poly.entity_id
_entity_poly.type
_entity_poly.pdbx_seq_one_letter_code
_entity_poly.pdbx_strand_id
1 'polypeptide(L)'
;MRSIRCITMIAVREEMAGAIRKYAEPVTGYMVISHQVQYLGTDRRLTYSMLSQGKHLRTLFVPDAVSETVAPQSITHYLSQRRRWGSNAYFNNYFYLAGEKMIPLTRIAATIEVVRLSMVYYRVLNTILFIKSLTHHASIMKLMPMLIIGQVPSLWFFCSILLESELRKRGHKLILGYCINKCISPFMSVIIFTKVATNLGSQVWGMSGVTASSAPPAGAAATTETEDTAAPTNNELSAAERGEVTPEMRDNAAAPDQRRERAPSRTPSRAEGYDIE
;
A
#
# COMPACT_ATOMS: atom_id res chain seq x y z
N MET A 1 19.99 3.76 -26.12
CA MET A 1 19.50 4.76 -25.14
C MET A 1 18.85 4.04 -23.97
N ARG A 2 19.42 4.09 -22.76
CA ARG A 2 18.76 3.57 -21.54
C ARG A 2 17.93 4.71 -20.94
N SER A 3 16.60 4.63 -21.06
CA SER A 3 15.71 5.57 -20.38
C SER A 3 15.76 5.28 -18.87
N ILE A 4 16.48 6.09 -18.10
CA ILE A 4 16.41 6.07 -16.64
C ILE A 4 15.04 6.64 -16.27
N ARG A 5 14.05 5.77 -16.07
CA ARG A 5 12.77 6.17 -15.49
C ARG A 5 13.01 6.45 -14.00
N CYS A 6 13.04 7.72 -13.62
CA CYS A 6 13.02 8.12 -12.23
C CYS A 6 11.60 7.85 -11.68
N ILE A 7 11.44 6.80 -10.88
CA ILE A 7 10.12 6.36 -10.39
C ILE A 7 9.70 7.19 -9.15
N THR A 8 10.64 7.72 -8.38
CA THR A 8 10.34 8.52 -7.18
C THR A 8 11.51 9.45 -6.84
N MET A 9 11.22 10.73 -6.58
CA MET A 9 12.18 11.69 -6.02
C MET A 9 11.82 11.92 -4.56
N ILE A 10 12.80 11.75 -3.66
CA ILE A 10 12.59 11.90 -2.21
C ILE A 10 13.70 12.80 -1.68
N ALA A 11 13.31 13.93 -1.07
CA ALA A 11 14.24 14.76 -0.31
C ALA A 11 14.55 14.06 1.03
N VAL A 12 15.83 13.84 1.30
CA VAL A 12 16.26 13.09 2.49
C VAL A 12 17.40 13.78 3.21
N ARG A 13 17.44 13.56 4.53
CA ARG A 13 18.56 13.95 5.38
C ARG A 13 19.61 12.84 5.39
N GLU A 14 20.83 13.16 5.82
CA GLU A 14 21.95 12.21 5.82
C GLU A 14 21.67 10.97 6.69
N GLU A 15 20.92 11.12 7.78
CA GLU A 15 20.54 10.04 8.68
C GLU A 15 19.61 9.01 8.01
N MET A 16 19.00 9.37 6.88
CA MET A 16 18.16 8.49 6.07
C MET A 16 18.93 7.74 4.99
N ALA A 17 20.23 8.00 4.80
CA ALA A 17 21.03 7.42 3.71
C ALA A 17 20.99 5.89 3.71
N GLY A 18 21.07 5.26 4.90
CA GLY A 18 20.97 3.80 5.03
C GLY A 18 19.61 3.25 4.61
N ALA A 19 18.52 3.92 4.99
CA ALA A 19 17.16 3.56 4.62
C ALA A 19 16.91 3.72 3.12
N ILE A 20 17.39 4.81 2.52
CA ILE A 20 17.25 5.05 1.08
C ILE A 20 18.05 4.04 0.28
N ARG A 21 19.28 3.70 0.71
CA ARG A 21 20.05 2.63 0.07
C ARG A 21 19.28 1.30 0.09
N LYS A 22 18.72 0.92 1.24
CA LYS A 22 17.91 -0.32 1.39
C LYS A 22 16.56 -0.27 0.67
N TYR A 23 16.02 0.92 0.45
CA TYR A 23 14.80 1.14 -0.33
C TYR A 23 15.05 1.05 -1.84
N ALA A 24 16.17 1.62 -2.30
CA ALA A 24 16.57 1.63 -3.71
C ALA A 24 17.19 0.30 -4.17
N GLU A 25 17.65 -0.54 -3.24
CA GLU A 25 18.23 -1.84 -3.55
C GLU A 25 17.22 -2.72 -4.34
N PRO A 26 17.62 -3.25 -5.50
CA PRO A 26 16.76 -4.11 -6.29
C PRO A 26 16.46 -5.39 -5.50
N VAL A 27 15.19 -5.78 -5.48
CA VAL A 27 14.81 -7.08 -4.92
C VAL A 27 15.33 -8.18 -5.86
N THR A 28 16.32 -8.93 -5.39
CA THR A 28 16.94 -10.04 -6.14
C THR A 28 16.33 -11.41 -5.83
N GLY A 29 15.44 -11.50 -4.85
CA GLY A 29 14.84 -12.76 -4.43
C GLY A 29 13.68 -13.20 -5.33
N TYR A 30 13.69 -14.46 -5.76
CA TYR A 30 12.66 -15.09 -6.61
C TYR A 30 11.23 -15.08 -6.04
N MET A 31 11.05 -14.71 -4.77
CA MET A 31 9.74 -14.69 -4.13
C MET A 31 8.91 -13.53 -4.67
N VAL A 32 7.77 -13.85 -5.29
CA VAL A 32 6.77 -12.91 -5.82
C VAL A 32 6.38 -11.82 -4.81
N ILE A 33 6.34 -12.18 -3.52
CA ILE A 33 6.07 -11.27 -2.39
C ILE A 33 7.03 -10.08 -2.37
N SER A 34 8.31 -10.33 -2.62
CA SER A 34 9.35 -9.32 -2.52
C SER A 34 9.25 -8.31 -3.67
N HIS A 35 8.91 -8.79 -4.87
CA HIS A 35 8.73 -7.94 -6.05
C HIS A 35 7.46 -7.09 -5.98
N GLN A 36 6.33 -7.62 -5.48
CA GLN A 36 5.09 -6.83 -5.35
C GLN A 36 5.25 -5.62 -4.42
N VAL A 37 6.03 -5.77 -3.35
CA VAL A 37 6.26 -4.71 -2.37
C VAL A 37 7.06 -3.54 -2.93
N GLN A 38 8.02 -3.80 -3.82
CA GLN A 38 8.87 -2.76 -4.40
C GLN A 38 8.07 -1.80 -5.30
N TYR A 39 7.10 -2.32 -6.05
CA TYR A 39 6.41 -1.52 -7.07
C TYR A 39 5.04 -0.97 -6.66
N LEU A 40 4.31 -1.61 -5.72
CA LEU A 40 2.98 -1.15 -5.30
C LEU A 40 2.97 -0.47 -3.92
N GLY A 41 4.08 -0.53 -3.20
CA GLY A 41 4.15 -0.23 -1.77
C GLY A 41 5.17 0.81 -1.32
N THR A 42 5.40 1.82 -2.14
CA THR A 42 6.42 2.87 -1.96
C THR A 42 6.53 3.39 -0.52
N ASP A 43 5.42 3.84 0.07
CA ASP A 43 5.44 4.53 1.36
C ASP A 43 5.65 3.57 2.55
N ARG A 44 5.00 2.40 2.49
CA ARG A 44 5.13 1.36 3.53
C ARG A 44 6.50 0.70 3.48
N ARG A 45 7.04 0.48 2.29
CA ARG A 45 8.38 -0.09 2.09
C ARG A 45 9.45 0.89 2.55
N LEU A 46 9.27 2.19 2.28
CA LEU A 46 10.16 3.23 2.79
C LEU A 46 10.12 3.30 4.32
N THR A 47 8.93 3.27 4.92
CA THR A 47 8.78 3.22 6.39
C THR A 47 9.48 2.00 6.99
N TYR A 48 9.34 0.83 6.38
CA TYR A 48 10.08 -0.35 6.81
C TYR A 48 11.60 -0.15 6.71
N SER A 49 12.09 0.38 5.58
CA SER A 49 13.52 0.67 5.42
C SER A 49 14.04 1.60 6.51
N MET A 50 13.29 2.67 6.83
CA MET A 50 13.62 3.61 7.91
C MET A 50 13.70 2.90 9.26
N LEU A 51 12.65 2.17 9.67
CA LEU A 51 12.62 1.49 10.96
C LEU A 51 13.69 0.39 11.06
N SER A 52 14.07 -0.23 9.94
CA SER A 52 15.06 -1.31 9.94
C SER A 52 16.49 -0.85 10.19
N GLN A 53 16.75 0.47 10.24
CA GLN A 53 18.07 0.99 10.55
C GLN A 53 18.46 0.77 12.03
N GLY A 54 17.49 0.82 12.96
CA GLY A 54 17.76 0.70 14.38
C GLY A 54 16.50 0.47 15.24
N LYS A 55 16.65 -0.30 16.32
CA LYS A 55 15.56 -0.65 17.25
C LYS A 55 14.98 0.55 18.02
N HIS A 56 15.72 1.65 18.10
CA HIS A 56 15.29 2.88 18.77
C HIS A 56 14.33 3.72 17.91
N LEU A 57 14.24 3.42 16.61
CA LEU A 57 13.38 4.14 15.68
C LEU A 57 11.93 3.68 15.86
N ARG A 58 11.02 4.66 15.88
CA ARG A 58 9.60 4.46 16.11
C ARG A 58 8.78 5.41 15.24
N THR A 59 7.59 4.98 14.88
CA THR A 59 6.58 5.86 14.29
C THR A 59 5.88 6.63 15.39
N LEU A 60 5.68 7.93 15.18
CA LEU A 60 4.94 8.80 16.08
C LEU A 60 3.70 9.29 15.34
N PHE A 61 2.54 9.16 15.99
CA PHE A 61 1.32 9.77 15.49
C PHE A 61 1.33 11.24 15.91
N VAL A 62 1.22 12.14 14.93
CA VAL A 62 1.16 13.59 15.15
C VAL A 62 -0.25 14.04 14.81
N PRO A 63 -1.13 14.32 15.79
CA PRO A 63 -2.52 14.68 15.56
C PRO A 63 -2.70 15.91 14.66
N ASP A 64 -1.78 16.86 14.78
CA ASP A 64 -1.80 18.11 14.03
C ASP A 64 -1.35 17.97 12.57
N ALA A 65 -0.81 16.80 12.18
CA ALA A 65 -0.43 16.51 10.81
C ALA A 65 -1.68 16.15 9.98
N VAL A 66 -2.38 17.17 9.49
CA VAL A 66 -3.60 17.01 8.68
C VAL A 66 -3.25 16.92 7.19
N SER A 67 -3.84 15.93 6.51
CA SER A 67 -3.75 15.77 5.06
C SER A 67 -5.14 15.57 4.47
N GLU A 68 -5.51 16.39 3.50
CA GLU A 68 -6.77 16.24 2.77
C GLU A 68 -6.61 15.25 1.63
N THR A 69 -7.50 14.26 1.55
CA THR A 69 -7.50 13.27 0.48
C THR A 69 -8.77 13.41 -0.36
N VAL A 70 -8.60 13.46 -1.68
CA VAL A 70 -9.71 13.40 -2.62
C VAL A 70 -10.22 11.96 -2.69
N ALA A 71 -11.50 11.76 -2.34
CA ALA A 71 -12.13 10.45 -2.43
C ALA A 71 -12.30 10.00 -3.90
N PRO A 72 -12.22 8.69 -4.19
CA PRO A 72 -12.49 8.19 -5.53
C PRO A 72 -13.93 8.49 -5.95
N GLN A 73 -14.10 8.95 -7.18
CA GLN A 73 -15.39 9.38 -7.73
C GLN A 73 -16.17 8.24 -8.41
N SER A 74 -15.58 7.04 -8.53
CA SER A 74 -16.23 5.88 -9.13
C SER A 74 -15.89 4.59 -8.37
N ILE A 75 -16.79 3.61 -8.44
CA ILE A 75 -16.60 2.29 -7.83
C ILE A 75 -15.37 1.59 -8.42
N THR A 76 -15.15 1.71 -9.72
CA THR A 76 -14.00 1.10 -10.40
C THR A 76 -12.69 1.75 -9.91
N HIS A 77 -12.66 3.07 -9.74
CA HIS A 77 -11.49 3.76 -9.17
C HIS A 77 -11.27 3.34 -7.70
N TYR A 78 -12.34 3.26 -6.91
CA TYR A 78 -12.29 2.78 -5.53
C TYR A 78 -11.73 1.34 -5.43
N LEU A 79 -12.22 0.42 -6.26
CA LEU A 79 -11.76 -0.98 -6.29
C LEU A 79 -10.30 -1.09 -6.72
N SER A 80 -9.89 -0.34 -7.76
CA SER A 80 -8.49 -0.30 -8.22
C SER A 80 -7.57 0.18 -7.09
N GLN A 81 -7.93 1.30 -6.44
CA GLN A 81 -7.17 1.88 -5.35
C GLN A 81 -7.10 0.93 -4.14
N ARG A 82 -8.23 0.32 -3.76
CA ARG A 82 -8.30 -0.64 -2.64
C ARG A 82 -7.52 -1.92 -2.91
N ARG A 83 -7.50 -2.43 -4.15
CA ARG A 83 -6.66 -3.57 -4.53
C ARG A 83 -5.18 -3.23 -4.34
N ARG A 84 -4.74 -2.07 -4.85
CA ARG A 84 -3.35 -1.60 -4.67
C ARG A 84 -2.99 -1.47 -3.20
N TRP A 85 -3.80 -0.79 -2.41
CA TRP A 85 -3.56 -0.59 -0.99
C TRP A 85 -3.63 -1.90 -0.19
N GLY A 86 -4.55 -2.79 -0.55
CA GLY A 86 -4.71 -4.11 0.08
C GLY A 86 -3.51 -5.02 -0.17
N SER A 87 -3.07 -5.11 -1.43
CA SER A 87 -1.86 -5.86 -1.80
C SER A 87 -0.63 -5.30 -1.10
N ASN A 88 -0.43 -3.98 -1.18
CA ASN A 88 0.65 -3.28 -0.50
C ASN A 88 0.64 -3.57 1.02
N ALA A 89 -0.51 -3.42 1.66
CA ALA A 89 -0.65 -3.63 3.09
C ALA A 89 -0.37 -5.07 3.49
N TYR A 90 -0.89 -6.04 2.74
CA TYR A 90 -0.71 -7.46 3.03
C TYR A 90 0.76 -7.86 2.92
N PHE A 91 1.41 -7.55 1.80
CA PHE A 91 2.78 -7.99 1.55
C PHE A 91 3.83 -7.23 2.36
N ASN A 92 3.66 -5.93 2.60
CA ASN A 92 4.60 -5.19 3.45
C ASN A 92 4.59 -5.67 4.91
N ASN A 93 3.47 -6.19 5.42
CA ASN A 93 3.45 -6.72 6.78
C ASN A 93 4.38 -7.93 6.96
N TYR A 94 4.70 -8.69 5.90
CA TYR A 94 5.74 -9.73 5.99
C TYR A 94 7.13 -9.15 6.23
N PHE A 95 7.43 -7.97 5.66
CA PHE A 95 8.68 -7.27 5.93
C PHE A 95 8.75 -6.74 7.36
N TYR A 96 7.64 -6.24 7.92
CA TYR A 96 7.59 -5.88 9.34
C TYR A 96 7.70 -7.09 10.26
N LEU A 97 7.14 -8.24 9.85
CA LEU A 97 7.17 -9.47 10.63
C LEU A 97 8.56 -10.12 10.67
N ALA A 98 9.23 -10.21 9.52
CA ALA A 98 10.50 -10.92 9.36
C ALA A 98 11.73 -10.01 9.28
N GLY A 99 11.52 -8.69 9.19
CA GLY A 99 12.58 -7.74 8.92
C GLY A 99 13.58 -7.54 10.05
N GLU A 100 14.74 -7.00 9.69
CA GLU A 100 15.85 -6.78 10.61
C GLU A 100 15.57 -5.63 11.57
N LYS A 101 16.10 -5.73 12.80
CA LYS A 101 16.05 -4.67 13.82
C LYS A 101 14.63 -4.14 14.14
N MET A 102 13.58 -4.86 13.76
CA MET A 102 12.20 -4.57 14.13
C MET A 102 11.95 -4.87 15.60
N ILE A 103 11.31 -3.94 16.31
CA ILE A 103 10.89 -4.13 17.70
C ILE A 103 9.80 -5.21 17.81
N PRO A 104 9.72 -5.96 18.92
CA PRO A 104 8.73 -7.04 19.07
C PRO A 104 7.29 -6.57 18.92
N LEU A 105 6.97 -5.36 19.41
CA LEU A 105 5.63 -4.78 19.31
C LEU A 105 5.18 -4.61 17.85
N THR A 106 6.06 -4.11 16.98
CA THR A 106 5.77 -3.96 15.54
C THR A 106 5.55 -5.32 14.89
N ARG A 107 6.30 -6.35 15.29
CA ARG A 107 6.10 -7.71 14.77
C ARG A 107 4.74 -8.25 15.18
N ILE A 108 4.34 -8.10 16.44
CA ILE A 108 3.00 -8.53 16.93
C ILE A 108 1.90 -7.82 16.16
N ALA A 109 1.99 -6.48 16.00
CA ALA A 109 1.03 -5.71 15.23
C ALA A 109 0.96 -6.18 13.77
N ALA A 110 2.11 -6.43 13.14
CA ALA A 110 2.17 -6.96 11.78
C ALA A 110 1.56 -8.37 11.68
N THR A 111 1.81 -9.26 12.64
CA THR A 111 1.18 -10.59 12.72
C THR A 111 -0.34 -10.48 12.77
N ILE A 112 -0.87 -9.62 13.66
CA ILE A 112 -2.31 -9.40 13.80
C ILE A 112 -2.90 -8.94 12.46
N GLU A 113 -2.24 -8.01 11.78
CA GLU A 113 -2.69 -7.49 10.48
C GLU A 113 -2.66 -8.56 9.39
N VAL A 114 -1.60 -9.37 9.29
CA VAL A 114 -1.51 -10.50 8.34
C VAL A 114 -2.64 -11.49 8.60
N VAL A 115 -2.78 -11.96 9.84
CA VAL A 115 -3.83 -12.93 10.22
C VAL A 115 -5.22 -12.38 9.89
N ARG A 116 -5.49 -11.11 10.25
CA ARG A 116 -6.78 -10.45 9.97
C ARG A 116 -7.08 -10.40 8.46
N LEU A 117 -6.08 -10.09 7.64
CA LEU A 117 -6.22 -10.00 6.19
C LEU A 117 -6.34 -11.38 5.54
N SER A 118 -5.60 -12.39 6.01
CA SER A 118 -5.71 -13.77 5.50
C SER A 118 -7.06 -14.43 5.85
N MET A 119 -7.62 -14.10 7.02
CA MET A 119 -8.87 -14.70 7.52
C MET A 119 -10.15 -13.99 7.01
N VAL A 120 -10.11 -13.28 5.87
CA VAL A 120 -11.31 -12.60 5.33
C VAL A 120 -12.46 -13.57 5.08
N TYR A 121 -12.22 -14.67 4.37
CA TYR A 121 -13.28 -15.66 4.09
C TYR A 121 -13.79 -16.36 5.35
N TYR A 122 -12.86 -16.71 6.25
CA TYR A 122 -13.18 -17.33 7.53
C TYR A 122 -14.08 -16.42 8.39
N ARG A 123 -13.82 -15.11 8.42
CA ARG A 123 -14.67 -14.14 9.15
C ARG A 123 -16.09 -14.08 8.59
N VAL A 124 -16.25 -14.12 7.26
CA VAL A 124 -17.58 -14.11 6.64
C VAL A 124 -18.33 -15.40 6.96
N LEU A 125 -17.68 -16.55 6.82
CA LEU A 125 -18.27 -17.84 7.17
C LEU A 125 -18.68 -17.90 8.64
N ASN A 126 -17.80 -17.49 9.56
CA ASN A 126 -18.12 -17.42 10.99
C ASN A 126 -19.29 -16.48 11.28
N THR A 127 -19.41 -15.37 10.57
CA THR A 127 -20.54 -14.44 10.73
C THR A 127 -21.84 -15.11 10.30
N ILE A 128 -21.84 -15.83 9.17
CA ILE A 128 -23.02 -16.58 8.69
C ILE A 128 -23.40 -17.67 9.70
N LEU A 129 -22.42 -18.46 10.17
CA LEU A 129 -22.65 -19.50 11.17
C LEU A 129 -23.14 -18.93 12.50
N PHE A 130 -22.62 -17.78 12.92
CA PHE A 130 -23.07 -17.06 14.10
C PHE A 130 -24.54 -16.61 13.97
N ILE A 131 -24.91 -16.01 12.83
CA ILE A 131 -26.30 -15.61 12.56
C ILE A 131 -27.23 -16.84 12.54
N LYS A 132 -26.80 -17.95 11.93
CA LYS A 132 -27.57 -19.20 11.96
C LYS A 132 -27.69 -19.77 13.38
N SER A 133 -26.65 -19.67 14.19
CA SER A 133 -26.69 -20.13 15.58
C SER A 133 -27.64 -19.27 16.44
N LEU A 134 -27.66 -17.96 16.18
CA LEU A 134 -28.59 -17.01 16.82
C LEU A 134 -30.06 -17.40 16.62
N THR A 135 -30.44 -17.89 15.45
CA THR A 135 -31.83 -18.24 15.15
C THR A 135 -32.29 -19.55 15.80
N HIS A 136 -31.37 -20.43 16.24
CA HIS A 136 -31.73 -21.75 16.75
C HIS A 136 -31.52 -21.93 18.27
N HIS A 137 -30.47 -21.34 18.87
CA HIS A 137 -30.04 -21.74 20.23
C HIS A 137 -29.52 -20.60 21.14
N ALA A 138 -29.79 -19.32 20.84
CA ALA A 138 -29.11 -18.24 21.56
C ALA A 138 -29.84 -17.72 22.81
N SER A 139 -29.20 -17.90 23.97
CA SER A 139 -29.44 -17.06 25.15
C SER A 139 -28.64 -15.76 25.02
N ILE A 140 -29.34 -14.63 24.89
CA ILE A 140 -28.75 -13.29 24.71
C ILE A 140 -27.72 -12.97 25.82
N MET A 141 -27.95 -13.46 27.04
CA MET A 141 -27.07 -13.23 28.19
C MET A 141 -25.66 -13.78 27.99
N LYS A 142 -25.49 -14.89 27.25
CA LYS A 142 -24.18 -15.47 26.95
C LYS A 142 -23.41 -14.68 25.88
N LEU A 143 -24.12 -13.91 25.06
CA LEU A 143 -23.56 -13.14 23.94
C LEU A 143 -23.20 -11.71 24.33
N MET A 144 -23.78 -11.21 25.43
CA MET A 144 -23.60 -9.84 25.89
C MET A 144 -22.12 -9.41 26.04
N PRO A 145 -21.21 -10.20 26.66
CA PRO A 145 -19.81 -9.80 26.78
C PRO A 145 -19.12 -9.65 25.41
N MET A 146 -19.40 -10.57 24.48
CA MET A 146 -18.85 -10.52 23.12
C MET A 146 -19.36 -9.30 22.36
N LEU A 147 -20.64 -8.97 22.50
CA LEU A 147 -21.24 -7.80 21.87
C LEU A 147 -20.63 -6.51 22.42
N ILE A 148 -20.48 -6.38 23.74
CA ILE A 148 -19.89 -5.20 24.38
C ILE A 148 -18.45 -4.98 23.87
N ILE A 149 -17.60 -6.01 23.92
CA ILE A 149 -16.21 -5.92 23.47
C ILE A 149 -16.16 -5.59 21.97
N GLY A 150 -17.03 -6.21 21.17
CA GLY A 150 -17.11 -5.96 19.73
C GLY A 150 -17.52 -4.53 19.37
N GLN A 151 -18.27 -3.83 20.23
CA GLN A 151 -18.67 -2.45 20.00
C GLN A 151 -17.67 -1.41 20.49
N VAL A 152 -16.60 -1.77 21.21
CA VAL A 152 -15.61 -0.80 21.73
C VAL A 152 -15.05 0.11 20.63
N PRO A 153 -14.64 -0.38 19.43
CA PRO A 153 -14.16 0.51 18.37
C PRO A 153 -15.25 1.45 17.83
N SER A 154 -16.50 0.98 17.77
CA SER A 154 -17.64 1.78 17.35
C SER A 154 -17.92 2.89 18.36
N LEU A 155 -17.90 2.57 19.66
CA LEU A 155 -18.05 3.54 20.74
C LEU A 155 -16.95 4.60 20.68
N TRP A 156 -15.69 4.18 20.51
CA TRP A 156 -14.57 5.10 20.38
C TRP A 156 -14.71 6.06 19.19
N PHE A 157 -15.21 5.57 18.04
CA PHE A 157 -15.52 6.41 16.89
C PHE A 157 -16.54 7.50 17.22
N PHE A 158 -17.63 7.16 17.92
CA PHE A 158 -18.62 8.15 18.34
C PHE A 158 -18.05 9.14 19.37
N CYS A 159 -17.26 8.66 20.35
CA CYS A 159 -16.55 9.53 21.27
C CYS A 159 -15.64 10.53 20.51
N SER A 160 -14.92 10.06 19.48
CA SER A 160 -14.04 10.92 18.68
C SER A 160 -14.82 12.03 17.95
N ILE A 161 -16.00 11.73 17.39
CA ILE A 161 -16.87 12.74 16.76
C ILE A 161 -17.35 13.77 17.78
N LEU A 162 -17.64 13.35 19.01
CA LEU A 162 -18.10 14.23 20.07
C LEU A 162 -16.98 15.10 20.62
N LEU A 163 -15.76 14.57 20.75
CA LEU A 163 -14.61 15.29 21.31
C LEU A 163 -14.00 16.29 20.31
N GLU A 164 -13.88 15.91 19.03
CA GLU A 164 -13.21 16.72 18.01
C GLU A 164 -14.18 17.69 17.30
N SER A 165 -13.90 18.99 17.43
CA SER A 165 -14.73 20.06 16.84
C SER A 165 -14.81 19.96 15.31
N GLU A 166 -13.71 19.62 14.65
CA GLU A 166 -13.64 19.47 13.20
C GLU A 166 -14.46 18.28 12.69
N LEU A 167 -14.46 17.16 13.42
CA LEU A 167 -15.29 15.99 13.08
C LEU A 167 -16.77 16.30 13.29
N ARG A 168 -17.11 17.06 14.34
CA ARG A 168 -18.48 17.44 14.66
C ARG A 168 -19.14 18.25 13.55
N LYS A 169 -18.41 19.17 12.91
CA LYS A 169 -18.90 19.96 11.75
C LYS A 169 -19.43 19.06 10.61
N ARG A 170 -18.81 17.88 10.44
CA ARG A 170 -19.17 16.90 9.41
C ARG A 170 -19.82 15.64 10.00
N GLY A 171 -20.26 15.68 11.26
CA GLY A 171 -20.74 14.52 12.02
C GLY A 171 -21.86 13.75 11.33
N HIS A 172 -22.82 14.45 10.73
CA HIS A 172 -23.92 13.83 9.98
C HIS A 172 -23.42 12.96 8.81
N LYS A 173 -22.41 13.42 8.05
CA LYS A 173 -21.79 12.64 6.96
C LYS A 173 -21.02 11.44 7.51
N LEU A 174 -20.35 11.61 8.65
CA LEU A 174 -19.60 10.53 9.30
C LEU A 174 -20.51 9.43 9.85
N ILE A 175 -21.65 9.81 10.45
CA ILE A 175 -22.66 8.85 10.94
C ILE A 175 -23.30 8.10 9.78
N LEU A 176 -23.71 8.81 8.72
CA LEU A 176 -24.24 8.17 7.51
C LEU A 176 -23.20 7.21 6.89
N GLY A 177 -21.95 7.67 6.76
CA GLY A 177 -20.83 6.87 6.26
C GLY A 177 -20.56 5.65 7.14
N TYR A 178 -20.70 5.77 8.46
CA TYR A 178 -20.58 4.64 9.40
C TYR A 178 -21.63 3.56 9.11
N CYS A 179 -22.91 3.94 8.96
CA CYS A 179 -23.99 3.02 8.65
C CYS A 179 -23.76 2.30 7.31
N ILE A 180 -23.46 3.07 6.25
CA ILE A 180 -23.16 2.53 4.92
C ILE A 180 -21.97 1.55 5.00
N ASN A 181 -20.89 1.94 5.65
CA ASN A 181 -19.70 1.11 5.80
C ASN A 181 -20.00 -0.19 6.56
N LYS A 182 -20.85 -0.17 7.58
CA LYS A 182 -21.20 -1.39 8.34
C LYS A 182 -21.95 -2.40 7.48
N CYS A 183 -22.84 -1.95 6.60
CA CYS A 183 -23.56 -2.83 5.68
C CYS A 183 -22.68 -3.33 4.53
N ILE A 184 -21.84 -2.46 3.97
CA ILE A 184 -21.11 -2.75 2.72
C ILE A 184 -19.75 -3.42 2.96
N SER A 185 -19.08 -3.11 4.08
CA SER A 185 -17.69 -3.57 4.33
C SER A 185 -17.47 -5.09 4.31
N PRO A 186 -18.39 -5.97 4.78
CA PRO A 186 -18.17 -7.41 4.70
C PRO A 186 -18.04 -7.89 3.25
N PHE A 187 -18.94 -7.44 2.38
CA PHE A 187 -18.94 -7.77 0.95
C PHE A 187 -17.71 -7.19 0.25
N MET A 188 -17.41 -5.91 0.50
CA MET A 188 -16.25 -5.26 -0.08
C MET A 188 -14.93 -5.91 0.34
N SER A 189 -14.82 -6.37 1.58
CA SER A 189 -13.61 -7.05 2.07
C SER A 189 -13.34 -8.33 1.30
N VAL A 190 -14.39 -9.12 1.00
CA VAL A 190 -14.30 -10.32 0.17
C VAL A 190 -13.85 -9.94 -1.24
N ILE A 191 -14.56 -9.02 -1.90
CA ILE A 191 -14.25 -8.60 -3.28
C ILE A 191 -12.81 -8.11 -3.40
N ILE A 192 -12.37 -7.22 -2.50
CA ILE A 192 -11.03 -6.65 -2.51
C ILE A 192 -9.99 -7.75 -2.28
N PHE A 193 -10.20 -8.63 -1.31
CA PHE A 193 -9.25 -9.70 -1.03
C PHE A 193 -9.16 -10.70 -2.19
N THR A 194 -10.27 -11.08 -2.81
CA THR A 194 -10.28 -11.90 -4.02
C THR A 194 -9.55 -11.20 -5.17
N LYS A 195 -9.74 -9.89 -5.36
CA LYS A 195 -9.00 -9.11 -6.36
C LYS A 195 -7.50 -9.06 -6.07
N VAL A 196 -7.09 -8.98 -4.81
CA VAL A 196 -5.67 -9.06 -4.42
C VAL A 196 -5.10 -10.46 -4.71
N ALA A 197 -5.81 -11.52 -4.30
CA ALA A 197 -5.38 -12.91 -4.48
C ALA A 197 -5.32 -13.34 -5.96
N THR A 198 -6.22 -12.85 -6.81
CA THR A 198 -6.22 -13.13 -8.26
C THR A 198 -5.19 -12.30 -9.04
N ASN A 199 -4.65 -11.23 -8.43
CA ASN A 199 -3.66 -10.35 -9.04
C ASN A 199 -2.31 -10.43 -8.32
N LEU A 200 -2.00 -11.58 -7.72
CA LEU A 200 -0.69 -11.84 -7.15
C LEU A 200 0.37 -11.84 -8.26
N GLY A 201 1.50 -11.19 -8.00
CA GLY A 201 2.54 -10.93 -8.99
C GLY A 201 2.29 -9.73 -9.92
N SER A 202 1.05 -9.27 -10.08
CA SER A 202 0.79 -8.05 -10.86
C SER A 202 1.38 -6.83 -10.15
N GLN A 203 2.15 -6.03 -10.89
CA GLN A 203 2.75 -4.77 -10.43
C GLN A 203 2.01 -3.54 -10.97
N VAL A 204 0.86 -3.75 -11.62
CA VAL A 204 0.09 -2.69 -12.27
C VAL A 204 -0.56 -1.80 -11.19
N TRP A 205 -0.29 -0.49 -11.25
CA TRP A 205 -0.87 0.50 -10.35
C TRP A 205 -2.39 0.65 -10.53
N GLY A 206 -2.91 0.26 -11.69
CA GLY A 206 -4.31 0.41 -12.07
C GLY A 206 -4.66 1.86 -12.40
N MET A 207 -5.94 2.18 -12.44
CA MET A 207 -6.39 3.55 -12.71
C MET A 207 -5.84 4.51 -11.65
N SER A 208 -5.02 5.46 -12.13
CA SER A 208 -4.43 6.55 -11.35
C SER A 208 -4.64 7.83 -12.17
N GLY A 209 -5.15 8.90 -11.57
CA GLY A 209 -5.14 10.23 -12.19
C GLY A 209 -6.47 10.84 -12.65
N VAL A 210 -7.63 10.18 -12.48
CA VAL A 210 -8.92 10.84 -12.74
C VAL A 210 -9.40 11.52 -11.46
N THR A 211 -8.84 12.69 -11.17
CA THR A 211 -9.42 13.66 -10.23
C THR A 211 -10.32 14.60 -11.02
N ALA A 212 -11.34 15.18 -10.39
CA ALA A 212 -12.30 16.08 -11.05
C ALA A 212 -11.68 17.35 -11.68
N SER A 213 -10.36 17.55 -11.58
CA SER A 213 -9.60 18.65 -12.20
C SER A 213 -8.79 18.26 -13.42
N SER A 214 -8.79 17.01 -13.87
CA SER A 214 -8.20 16.68 -15.17
C SER A 214 -9.19 17.11 -16.27
N ALA A 215 -9.09 18.37 -16.69
CA ALA A 215 -9.70 18.84 -17.93
C ALA A 215 -9.24 17.91 -19.07
N PRO A 216 -10.13 17.54 -20.01
CA PRO A 216 -9.70 16.78 -21.19
C PRO A 216 -8.65 17.60 -21.93
N PRO A 217 -7.59 16.97 -22.46
CA PRO A 217 -6.61 17.69 -23.26
C PRO A 217 -7.33 18.37 -24.41
N ALA A 218 -7.20 19.69 -24.49
CA ALA A 218 -7.70 20.48 -25.60
C ALA A 218 -6.91 20.08 -26.85
N GLY A 219 -7.48 19.19 -27.67
CA GLY A 219 -6.81 18.68 -28.86
C GLY A 219 -7.30 17.33 -29.33
N ALA A 220 -8.62 17.12 -29.42
CA ALA A 220 -9.19 16.05 -30.22
C ALA A 220 -10.33 16.64 -31.05
N ALA A 221 -9.95 17.53 -31.96
CA ALA A 221 -10.83 17.93 -33.04
C ALA A 221 -11.02 16.73 -33.98
N ALA A 222 -12.30 16.39 -34.17
CA ALA A 222 -12.89 15.51 -35.17
C ALA A 222 -11.96 14.93 -36.26
N THR A 223 -11.80 13.61 -36.22
CA THR A 223 -11.78 12.79 -37.43
C THR A 223 -12.84 11.71 -37.26
N THR A 224 -13.96 11.93 -37.95
CA THR A 224 -14.97 10.95 -38.29
C THR A 224 -14.34 9.86 -39.14
N GLU A 225 -14.20 8.65 -38.60
CA GLU A 225 -14.29 7.42 -39.38
C GLU A 225 -15.18 6.43 -38.62
N THR A 226 -16.19 5.97 -39.35
CA THR A 226 -17.21 5.01 -38.94
C THR A 226 -16.68 3.63 -39.29
N GLU A 227 -16.40 2.76 -38.32
CA GLU A 227 -16.53 1.30 -38.51
C GLU A 227 -16.47 0.52 -37.18
N ASP A 228 -17.53 -0.27 -37.01
CA ASP A 228 -17.66 -1.54 -36.30
C ASP A 228 -17.45 -1.67 -34.77
N THR A 229 -18.61 -1.85 -34.15
CA THR A 229 -18.94 -2.56 -32.92
C THR A 229 -18.06 -3.81 -32.67
N ALA A 230 -16.99 -3.65 -31.91
CA ALA A 230 -16.36 -4.75 -31.18
C ALA A 230 -15.87 -4.24 -29.81
N ALA A 231 -16.43 -4.81 -28.74
CA ALA A 231 -15.98 -4.57 -27.38
C ALA A 231 -14.50 -5.02 -27.24
N PRO A 232 -13.61 -4.20 -26.67
CA PRO A 232 -12.22 -4.60 -26.49
C PRO A 232 -12.11 -5.58 -25.32
N THR A 233 -11.92 -6.86 -25.63
CA THR A 233 -11.37 -7.86 -24.73
C THR A 233 -9.90 -7.53 -24.45
N ASN A 234 -9.66 -6.60 -23.52
CA ASN A 234 -8.32 -6.35 -22.99
C ASN A 234 -7.99 -7.40 -21.93
N ASN A 235 -7.33 -8.49 -22.34
CA ASN A 235 -6.75 -9.44 -21.38
C ASN A 235 -5.40 -10.03 -21.82
N GLU A 236 -4.68 -9.36 -22.72
CA GLU A 236 -3.29 -9.71 -23.02
C GLU A 236 -2.34 -8.68 -22.40
N LEU A 237 -1.80 -9.04 -21.23
CA LEU A 237 -0.69 -8.33 -20.58
C LEU A 237 0.60 -8.55 -21.36
N SER A 238 1.44 -7.52 -21.45
CA SER A 238 2.77 -7.60 -22.07
C SER A 238 3.73 -8.49 -21.25
N ALA A 239 4.76 -9.07 -21.88
CA ALA A 239 5.73 -9.95 -21.20
C ALA A 239 6.45 -9.26 -20.02
N ALA A 240 6.68 -7.95 -20.11
CA ALA A 240 7.22 -7.14 -19.02
C ALA A 240 6.24 -6.99 -17.84
N GLU A 241 4.93 -7.08 -18.12
CA GLU A 241 3.86 -7.00 -17.13
C GLU A 241 3.57 -8.36 -16.47
N ARG A 242 4.03 -9.47 -17.06
CA ARG A 242 3.98 -10.84 -16.51
C ARG A 242 5.19 -11.23 -15.66
N GLY A 243 6.27 -10.44 -15.68
CA GLY A 243 7.50 -10.74 -14.94
C GLY A 243 8.32 -11.90 -15.55
N GLU A 244 8.15 -12.18 -16.84
CA GLU A 244 8.95 -13.19 -17.55
C GLU A 244 10.32 -12.60 -17.89
N VAL A 245 11.39 -13.28 -17.46
CA VAL A 245 12.77 -12.93 -17.82
C VAL A 245 12.98 -13.27 -19.29
N THR A 246 13.12 -12.26 -20.13
CA THR A 246 13.42 -12.45 -21.55
C THR A 246 14.85 -12.98 -21.75
N PRO A 247 15.10 -13.82 -22.78
CA PRO A 247 16.40 -14.48 -23.00
C PRO A 247 17.60 -13.53 -23.04
N GLU A 248 17.40 -12.28 -23.47
CA GLU A 248 18.44 -11.23 -23.50
C GLU A 248 19.05 -10.89 -22.13
N MET A 249 18.37 -11.20 -21.02
CA MET A 249 18.91 -10.98 -19.67
C MET A 249 19.87 -12.09 -19.22
N ARG A 250 19.88 -13.26 -19.89
CA ARG A 250 20.71 -14.41 -19.49
C ARG A 250 22.16 -14.29 -19.97
N ASP A 251 22.39 -13.63 -21.11
CA ASP A 251 23.72 -13.57 -21.75
C ASP A 251 24.67 -12.52 -21.15
N ASN A 252 24.14 -11.56 -20.37
CA ASN A 252 24.97 -10.53 -19.73
C ASN A 252 25.62 -10.96 -18.40
N ALA A 253 25.32 -12.17 -17.90
CA ALA A 253 25.89 -12.70 -16.65
C ALA A 253 27.26 -13.38 -16.83
N ALA A 254 27.73 -13.56 -18.07
CA ALA A 254 28.92 -14.35 -18.39
C ALA A 254 30.18 -13.54 -18.76
N ALA A 255 30.14 -12.21 -18.74
CA ALA A 255 31.31 -11.39 -19.10
C ALA A 255 32.08 -10.91 -17.84
N PRO A 256 33.39 -11.19 -17.71
CA PRO A 256 34.20 -10.67 -16.61
C PRO A 256 34.42 -9.15 -16.72
N ASP A 257 34.27 -8.48 -15.58
CA ASP A 257 34.32 -7.03 -15.39
C ASP A 257 35.75 -6.46 -15.54
N GLN A 258 36.06 -5.86 -16.69
CA GLN A 258 37.34 -5.17 -16.95
C GLN A 258 37.42 -3.74 -16.35
N ARG A 259 36.50 -3.36 -15.45
CA ARG A 259 36.34 -1.97 -15.01
C ARG A 259 37.12 -1.59 -13.74
N ARG A 260 38.12 -2.38 -13.34
CA ARG A 260 38.88 -2.20 -12.09
C ARG A 260 40.15 -1.34 -12.16
N GLU A 261 40.52 -0.80 -13.32
CA GLU A 261 41.83 -0.11 -13.50
C GLU A 261 41.79 1.41 -13.73
N ARG A 262 40.69 2.13 -13.44
CA ARG A 262 40.74 3.61 -13.49
C ARG A 262 40.14 4.26 -12.26
N ALA A 263 40.97 4.38 -11.21
CA ALA A 263 40.86 5.48 -10.27
C ALA A 263 41.77 6.63 -10.72
N PRO A 264 41.36 7.89 -10.56
CA PRO A 264 42.29 8.97 -10.26
C PRO A 264 42.23 9.28 -8.76
N SER A 265 43.39 9.21 -8.12
CA SER A 265 43.63 9.65 -6.75
C SER A 265 43.39 11.16 -6.61
N ARG A 266 42.66 11.57 -5.56
CA ARG A 266 42.65 12.95 -5.06
C ARG A 266 43.07 12.96 -3.60
N THR A 267 44.24 13.55 -3.37
CA THR A 267 44.77 13.96 -2.07
C THR A 267 43.93 15.09 -1.46
N PRO A 268 43.86 15.22 -0.12
CA PRO A 268 43.13 16.29 0.54
C PRO A 268 44.00 17.55 0.65
N SER A 269 43.48 18.69 0.20
CA SER A 269 44.02 20.02 0.54
C SER A 269 43.33 20.55 1.79
N ARG A 270 44.13 21.18 2.65
CA ARG A 270 43.86 21.60 4.02
C ARG A 270 43.52 23.09 4.06
N ALA A 271 42.49 23.42 4.84
CA ALA A 271 42.20 24.64 5.59
C ALA A 271 42.16 26.02 4.88
N GLU A 272 40.97 26.62 4.91
CA GLU A 272 40.64 28.04 5.16
C GLU A 272 39.19 27.98 5.69
N GLY A 273 38.78 28.38 6.90
CA GLY A 273 39.24 29.50 7.71
C GLY A 273 38.27 30.67 7.51
N TYR A 274 37.06 30.62 8.07
CA TYR A 274 36.19 31.78 8.24
C TYR A 274 35.38 31.66 9.54
N ASP A 275 35.74 32.52 10.49
CA ASP A 275 34.91 32.98 11.60
C ASP A 275 34.24 34.33 11.22
N ILE A 276 33.21 34.67 12.01
CA ILE A 276 32.56 36.00 12.22
C ILE A 276 31.53 36.37 11.12
N GLU A 277 30.25 36.68 11.37
CA GLU A 277 29.48 37.16 12.56
C GLU A 277 28.26 36.29 12.92
#